data_AF-A0A9X2LBY9-F1
#
_entry.id   AF-A0A9X2LBY9-F1
#
_cell.length_a   1.000
_cell.length_b   1.000
_cell.length_c   1.000
_cell.angle_alpha   90.00
_cell.angle_beta   90.00
_cell.angle_gamma   90.00
#
_symmetry.space_group_name_H-M   'P 1'
#
loop_
_entity.id
_entity.type
_entity.pdbx_description
1 polymer ?
#
loop_
_entity_poly.entity_id
_entity_poly.type
_entity_poly.pdbx_seq_one_letter_code
_entity_poly.pdbx_strand_id
1 'polypeptide(L)'
;MNSRRLRNRSLVLPTAVVLLALTLTGATAALAEGAPTAVTMAPAAWATPEPDGAVTAERQKIVERALSALTTPKRFRLTHGGPVHLSRPGHPDRDTNYLGKGNSNANLNEYNGFAKNPDQRPWCGFFAARMWANRGVPADPGNSRAWRSGTGDRWHPYAADRPPQPGDVLMWAGRNHAGHVAVVVGVSGTRVTTVEGNTGYHNDSIARQRYEWTGAGPVLKDRTKVIQGFASRF
;
A
#
# COMPACT_ATOMS: atom_id res chain seq x y z
N MET A 1 -29.53 -49.56 1.19
CA MET A 1 -30.23 -48.95 2.35
C MET A 1 -30.14 -47.44 2.16
N ASN A 2 -31.18 -46.78 1.63
CA ASN A 2 -32.22 -46.04 2.38
C ASN A 2 -31.61 -44.90 3.23
N SER A 3 -31.97 -43.61 3.14
CA SER A 3 -33.16 -42.94 2.59
C SER A 3 -32.98 -41.42 2.43
N ARG A 4 -33.71 -40.89 1.43
CA ARG A 4 -34.27 -39.54 1.20
C ARG A 4 -34.38 -38.55 2.38
N ARG A 5 -34.25 -37.24 2.07
CA ARG A 5 -35.28 -36.16 2.16
C ARG A 5 -34.64 -34.83 1.66
N LEU A 6 -35.05 -34.26 0.53
CA LEU A 6 -36.20 -33.37 0.25
C LEU A 6 -36.16 -31.97 0.88
N ARG A 7 -35.95 -30.98 -0.01
CA ARG A 7 -36.62 -29.67 -0.18
C ARG A 7 -36.62 -28.68 0.99
N ASN A 8 -36.16 -27.45 0.71
CA ASN A 8 -37.11 -26.33 0.68
C ASN A 8 -36.68 -25.19 -0.25
N ARG A 9 -37.65 -24.75 -1.06
CA ARG A 9 -37.63 -23.58 -1.94
C ARG A 9 -38.14 -22.37 -1.16
N SER A 10 -37.73 -21.16 -1.54
CA SER A 10 -38.58 -19.96 -1.55
C SER A 10 -37.98 -18.93 -2.51
N LEU A 11 -38.73 -18.65 -3.58
CA LEU A 11 -38.64 -17.43 -4.41
C LEU A 11 -39.32 -16.28 -3.66
N VAL A 12 -38.82 -15.05 -3.79
CA VAL A 12 -39.65 -13.84 -4.05
C VAL A 12 -38.86 -12.86 -4.94
N LEU A 13 -39.60 -12.26 -5.88
CA LEU A 13 -39.25 -11.48 -7.08
C LEU A 13 -39.12 -9.94 -6.82
N PRO A 14 -38.83 -9.10 -7.84
CA PRO A 14 -38.24 -7.76 -7.75
C PRO A 14 -39.26 -6.61 -7.83
N THR A 15 -38.82 -5.38 -7.55
CA THR A 15 -39.55 -4.10 -7.77
C THR A 15 -38.57 -2.97 -7.37
N ALA A 16 -38.47 -1.79 -7.97
CA ALA A 16 -38.94 -1.19 -9.21
C ALA A 16 -38.09 0.06 -9.46
N VAL A 17 -38.03 0.44 -10.73
CA VAL A 17 -37.46 1.69 -11.27
C VAL A 17 -38.29 2.89 -10.79
N VAL A 18 -37.63 3.98 -10.39
CA VAL A 18 -38.21 5.33 -10.48
C VAL A 18 -37.20 6.25 -11.17
N LEU A 19 -37.48 6.48 -12.46
CA LEU A 19 -36.96 7.59 -13.24
C LEU A 19 -37.83 8.81 -12.91
N LEU A 20 -37.23 9.93 -12.51
CA LEU A 20 -37.94 11.21 -12.55
C LEU A 20 -37.04 12.27 -13.15
N ALA A 21 -37.25 12.51 -14.45
CA ALA A 21 -36.83 13.71 -15.12
C ALA A 21 -37.98 14.73 -15.02
N LEU A 22 -37.71 15.91 -14.49
CA LEU A 22 -38.51 17.10 -14.74
C LEU A 22 -37.60 18.16 -15.34
N THR A 23 -37.79 18.41 -16.63
CA THR A 23 -37.47 19.67 -17.29
C THR A 23 -38.62 20.64 -17.04
N LEU A 24 -38.34 21.90 -16.73
CA LEU A 24 -39.17 23.01 -17.21
C LEU A 24 -38.36 24.31 -17.26
N THR A 25 -38.44 24.92 -18.42
CA THR A 25 -37.95 26.21 -18.90
C THR A 25 -38.62 27.42 -18.23
N GLY A 26 -37.93 28.56 -18.15
CA GLY A 26 -38.61 29.86 -18.25
C GLY A 26 -37.99 31.07 -17.55
N ALA A 27 -37.48 31.97 -18.40
CA ALA A 27 -37.56 33.44 -18.30
C ALA A 27 -36.59 34.25 -17.40
N THR A 28 -35.95 35.18 -18.11
CA THR A 28 -35.10 36.32 -17.73
C THR A 28 -35.83 37.41 -16.95
N ALA A 29 -35.14 38.01 -15.98
CA ALA A 29 -35.18 39.45 -15.70
C ALA A 29 -33.91 39.86 -14.95
N ALA A 30 -33.11 40.71 -15.57
CA ALA A 30 -32.07 41.47 -14.89
C ALA A 30 -32.71 42.71 -14.24
N LEU A 31 -32.25 43.08 -13.04
CA LEU A 31 -31.97 44.46 -12.62
C LEU A 31 -31.14 44.39 -11.32
N ALA A 32 -30.24 45.35 -11.18
CA ALA A 32 -29.04 45.34 -10.35
C ALA A 32 -29.23 45.90 -8.93
N GLU A 33 -28.11 45.81 -8.19
CA GLU A 33 -27.67 46.62 -7.04
C GLU A 33 -27.89 46.08 -5.62
N GLY A 34 -26.75 45.94 -4.93
CA GLY A 34 -26.58 45.51 -3.55
C GLY A 34 -25.41 44.53 -3.43
N ALA A 35 -24.19 44.99 -3.69
CA ALA A 35 -22.98 44.18 -3.52
C ALA A 35 -22.87 43.72 -2.05
N PRO A 36 -22.93 42.41 -1.75
CA PRO A 36 -22.53 41.94 -0.43
C PRO A 36 -21.04 42.18 -0.30
N THR A 37 -20.62 42.80 0.79
CA THR A 37 -19.22 42.91 1.18
C THR A 37 -18.68 41.49 1.29
N ALA A 38 -17.98 41.04 0.26
CA ALA A 38 -17.27 39.77 0.29
C ALA A 38 -16.25 39.89 1.41
N VAL A 39 -16.48 39.15 2.49
CA VAL A 39 -15.41 38.82 3.42
C VAL A 39 -14.41 38.05 2.56
N THR A 40 -13.33 38.73 2.18
CA THR A 40 -12.15 38.11 1.59
C THR A 40 -11.55 37.23 2.68
N MET A 41 -12.10 36.03 2.86
CA MET A 41 -11.35 34.94 3.44
C MET A 41 -10.21 34.71 2.48
N ALA A 42 -9.02 35.13 2.87
CA ALA A 42 -7.80 34.76 2.18
C ALA A 42 -7.87 33.26 1.89
N PRO A 43 -7.66 32.82 0.63
CA PRO A 43 -7.56 31.40 0.38
C PRO A 43 -6.50 30.89 1.35
N ALA A 44 -6.88 29.92 2.20
CA ALA A 44 -5.91 29.12 2.92
C ALA A 44 -4.82 28.78 1.90
N ALA A 45 -3.56 29.07 2.21
CA ALA A 45 -2.46 28.87 1.28
C ALA A 45 -2.47 27.40 0.84
N TRP A 46 -3.10 27.13 -0.31
CA TRP A 46 -3.00 25.85 -0.98
C TRP A 46 -1.54 25.75 -1.31
N ALA A 47 -0.89 24.74 -0.72
CA ALA A 47 0.49 24.42 -0.97
C ALA A 47 0.75 24.62 -2.47
N THR A 48 1.71 25.50 -2.78
CA THR A 48 2.22 25.65 -4.14
C THR A 48 2.38 24.27 -4.75
N PRO A 49 1.80 23.99 -5.94
CA PRO A 49 2.06 22.75 -6.63
C PRO A 49 3.57 22.61 -6.73
N GLU A 50 4.15 21.62 -6.05
CA GLU A 50 5.54 21.26 -6.35
C GLU A 50 5.58 20.96 -7.86
N PRO A 51 6.54 21.50 -8.62
CA PRO A 51 6.61 21.25 -10.04
C PRO A 51 6.65 19.73 -10.26
N ASP A 52 5.79 19.22 -11.15
CA ASP A 52 5.55 17.79 -11.38
C ASP A 52 6.84 16.96 -11.54
N GLY A 53 7.95 17.58 -11.96
CA GLY A 53 9.27 16.98 -12.04
C GLY A 53 9.93 16.61 -10.69
N ALA A 54 9.74 17.40 -9.63
CA ALA A 54 10.34 17.12 -8.32
C ALA A 54 9.67 15.91 -7.64
N VAL A 55 8.34 15.85 -7.69
CA VAL A 55 7.54 14.71 -7.22
C VAL A 55 7.91 13.44 -8.00
N THR A 56 8.06 13.55 -9.32
CA THR A 56 8.47 12.43 -10.17
C THR A 56 9.88 11.93 -9.84
N ALA A 57 10.83 12.84 -9.61
CA ALA A 57 12.20 12.48 -9.23
C ALA A 57 12.26 11.77 -7.88
N GLU A 58 11.45 12.18 -6.90
CA GLU A 58 11.45 11.52 -5.60
C GLU A 58 10.79 10.14 -5.65
N ARG A 59 9.68 9.99 -6.37
CA ARG A 59 9.08 8.68 -6.66
C ARG A 59 10.11 7.73 -7.27
N GLN A 60 10.88 8.22 -8.23
CA GLN A 60 11.93 7.44 -8.87
C GLN A 60 13.01 7.00 -7.86
N LYS A 61 13.45 7.88 -6.95
CA LYS A 61 14.40 7.50 -5.88
C LYS A 61 13.84 6.45 -4.93
N ILE A 62 12.54 6.49 -4.61
CA ILE A 62 11.88 5.45 -3.79
C ILE A 62 11.95 4.11 -4.51
N VAL A 63 11.61 4.09 -5.81
CA VAL A 63 11.67 2.91 -6.66
C VAL A 63 13.09 2.35 -6.76
N GLU A 64 14.08 3.20 -7.00
CA GLU A 64 15.49 2.81 -7.10
C GLU A 64 16.03 2.20 -5.81
N ARG A 65 15.67 2.76 -4.65
CA ARG A 65 16.03 2.18 -3.35
C ARG A 65 15.40 0.80 -3.17
N ALA A 66 14.13 0.65 -3.55
CA ALA A 66 13.43 -0.62 -3.44
C ALA A 66 14.03 -1.68 -4.36
N LEU A 67 14.32 -1.32 -5.61
CA LEU A 67 14.99 -2.21 -6.56
C LEU A 67 16.42 -2.54 -6.12
N SER A 68 17.19 -1.57 -5.62
CA SER A 68 18.51 -1.81 -5.04
C SER A 68 18.44 -2.78 -3.86
N ALA A 69 17.43 -2.64 -3.01
CA ALA A 69 17.17 -3.55 -1.90
C ALA A 69 16.96 -5.00 -2.37
N LEU A 70 16.29 -5.17 -3.51
CA LEU A 70 16.08 -6.47 -4.13
C LEU A 70 17.32 -7.02 -4.84
N THR A 71 18.10 -6.19 -5.52
CA THR A 71 19.12 -6.66 -6.49
C THR A 71 20.56 -6.57 -6.00
N THR A 72 20.81 -5.96 -4.83
CA THR A 72 22.17 -5.80 -4.28
C THR A 72 22.31 -6.51 -2.93
N PRO A 73 23.51 -7.05 -2.60
CA PRO A 73 23.74 -7.70 -1.31
C PRO A 73 23.45 -6.76 -0.13
N LYS A 74 22.63 -7.21 0.82
CA LYS A 74 22.21 -6.45 2.00
C LYS A 74 22.70 -7.09 3.28
N ARG A 75 22.88 -6.25 4.30
CA ARG A 75 23.44 -6.67 5.58
C ARG A 75 22.38 -7.30 6.48
N PHE A 76 22.73 -8.43 7.08
CA PHE A 76 21.92 -9.08 8.11
C PHE A 76 22.80 -9.74 9.18
N ARG A 77 22.20 -10.16 10.28
CA ARG A 77 22.85 -10.91 11.37
C ARG A 77 22.01 -12.12 11.72
N LEU A 78 22.66 -13.18 12.21
CA LEU A 78 21.95 -14.36 12.72
C LEU A 78 21.58 -14.21 14.20
N THR A 79 22.37 -13.44 14.95
CA THR A 79 22.19 -13.17 16.37
C THR A 79 22.45 -11.70 16.69
N HIS A 80 21.83 -11.20 17.77
CA HIS A 80 22.04 -9.83 18.21
C HIS A 80 23.49 -9.63 18.64
N GLY A 81 24.13 -8.53 18.21
CA GLY A 81 25.56 -8.31 18.41
C GLY A 81 26.49 -9.22 17.58
N GLY A 82 25.94 -10.19 16.84
CA GLY A 82 26.72 -11.13 16.03
C GLY A 82 27.36 -10.53 14.77
N PRO A 83 28.13 -11.34 14.03
CA PRO A 83 28.78 -10.91 12.80
C PRO A 83 27.76 -10.50 11.74
N VAL A 84 28.18 -9.55 10.89
CA VAL A 84 27.40 -9.11 9.74
C VAL A 84 27.64 -10.07 8.58
N HIS A 85 26.55 -10.54 8.00
CA HIS A 85 26.51 -11.31 6.77
C HIS A 85 25.96 -10.47 5.63
N LEU A 86 26.25 -10.89 4.40
CA LEU A 86 25.68 -10.30 3.19
C LEU A 86 24.74 -11.31 2.53
N SER A 87 23.57 -10.83 2.13
CA SER A 87 22.62 -11.62 1.36
C SER A 87 23.12 -11.89 -0.06
N ARG A 88 22.49 -12.86 -0.73
CA ARG A 88 22.74 -13.15 -2.14
C ARG A 88 21.46 -12.88 -2.95
N PRO A 89 21.36 -11.73 -3.62
CA PRO A 89 20.24 -11.42 -4.51
C PRO A 89 20.07 -12.48 -5.59
N GLY A 90 18.81 -12.76 -5.96
CA GLY A 90 18.47 -13.79 -6.94
C GLY A 90 18.54 -15.23 -6.38
N HIS A 91 18.70 -15.39 -5.07
CA HIS A 91 18.64 -16.69 -4.40
C HIS A 91 17.60 -16.66 -3.26
N PRO A 92 16.71 -17.66 -3.17
CA PRO A 92 16.69 -18.90 -3.98
C PRO A 92 16.06 -18.75 -5.37
N ASP A 93 15.48 -17.59 -5.69
CA ASP A 93 14.96 -17.29 -7.01
C ASP A 93 15.25 -15.83 -7.42
N ARG A 94 15.15 -15.54 -8.72
CA ARG A 94 15.50 -14.24 -9.33
C ARG A 94 14.76 -13.03 -8.77
N ASP A 95 13.59 -13.25 -8.18
CA ASP A 95 12.70 -12.21 -7.66
C ASP A 95 12.84 -12.07 -6.13
N THR A 96 13.88 -12.67 -5.54
CA THR A 96 14.11 -12.72 -4.09
C THR A 96 15.53 -12.27 -3.70
N ASN A 97 15.63 -11.55 -2.58
CA ASN A 97 16.85 -11.35 -1.82
C ASN A 97 16.63 -11.88 -0.39
N TYR A 98 17.19 -13.06 -0.08
CA TYR A 98 17.01 -13.70 1.22
C TYR A 98 18.05 -13.20 2.23
N LEU A 99 17.61 -12.55 3.32
CA LEU A 99 18.47 -12.03 4.37
C LEU A 99 18.57 -13.02 5.54
N GLY A 100 18.94 -14.27 5.25
CA GLY A 100 19.11 -15.30 6.27
C GLY A 100 20.05 -16.41 5.81
N LYS A 101 20.26 -17.41 6.67
CA LYS A 101 21.07 -18.60 6.34
C LYS A 101 20.40 -19.84 6.89
N GLY A 102 20.26 -20.88 6.06
CA GLY A 102 19.67 -22.16 6.49
C GLY A 102 18.25 -22.04 7.03
N ASN A 103 17.42 -21.17 6.44
CA ASN A 103 16.07 -20.84 6.92
C ASN A 103 16.04 -20.24 8.34
N SER A 104 17.13 -19.57 8.74
CA SER A 104 17.25 -18.91 10.03
C SER A 104 17.69 -17.45 9.88
N ASN A 105 16.95 -16.57 10.54
CA ASN A 105 17.31 -15.21 10.93
C ASN A 105 16.28 -14.75 12.00
N ALA A 106 16.73 -14.11 13.09
CA ALA A 106 15.87 -13.59 14.18
C ALA A 106 15.20 -12.23 13.85
N ASN A 107 14.96 -11.97 12.56
CA ASN A 107 14.78 -10.68 11.90
C ASN A 107 15.74 -9.58 12.36
N LEU A 108 17.03 -9.75 12.04
CA LEU A 108 18.10 -8.78 12.27
C LEU A 108 18.69 -8.31 10.94
N ASN A 109 18.11 -7.28 10.33
CA ASN A 109 18.57 -6.75 9.05
C ASN A 109 18.77 -5.23 9.09
N GLU A 110 19.42 -4.67 8.08
CA GLU A 110 19.68 -3.24 8.03
C GLU A 110 18.41 -2.36 8.02
N TYR A 111 17.27 -2.88 7.55
CA TYR A 111 16.02 -2.12 7.45
C TYR A 111 15.34 -1.92 8.80
N ASN A 112 15.40 -2.92 9.68
CA ASN A 112 14.90 -2.82 11.05
C ASN A 112 16.00 -2.53 12.08
N GLY A 113 17.16 -2.03 11.63
CA GLY A 113 18.25 -1.58 12.50
C GLY A 113 18.97 -2.71 13.25
N PHE A 114 18.90 -3.95 12.75
CA PHE A 114 19.36 -5.14 13.46
C PHE A 114 18.73 -5.28 14.86
N ALA A 115 17.55 -4.72 15.06
CA ALA A 115 16.81 -4.87 16.31
C ALA A 115 16.34 -6.32 16.39
N LYS A 116 16.63 -7.00 17.52
CA LYS A 116 16.01 -8.29 17.81
C LYS A 116 14.53 -8.03 17.77
N ASN A 117 13.83 -8.70 16.86
CA ASN A 117 12.40 -8.56 16.71
C ASN A 117 11.71 -9.37 17.81
N PRO A 118 11.46 -8.81 19.01
CA PRO A 118 11.20 -9.61 20.21
C PRO A 118 9.86 -10.34 20.10
N ASP A 119 8.95 -9.81 19.27
CA ASP A 119 7.60 -10.34 19.05
C ASP A 119 7.37 -10.83 17.61
N GLN A 120 8.44 -11.08 16.84
CA GLN A 120 8.34 -11.45 15.41
C GLN A 120 7.50 -10.46 14.57
N ARG A 121 7.49 -9.18 14.93
CA ARG A 121 6.76 -8.12 14.22
C ARG A 121 7.16 -8.08 12.74
N PRO A 122 6.22 -8.12 11.80
CA PRO A 122 6.56 -8.05 10.38
C PRO A 122 7.34 -6.76 10.09
N TRP A 123 8.53 -6.88 9.48
CA TRP A 123 9.42 -5.74 9.23
C TRP A 123 9.16 -5.04 7.88
N CYS A 124 8.12 -5.45 7.15
CA CYS A 124 7.68 -4.83 5.90
C CYS A 124 7.46 -3.32 6.04
N GLY A 125 6.96 -2.88 7.19
CA GLY A 125 6.77 -1.47 7.52
C GLY A 125 8.05 -0.67 7.67
N PHE A 126 9.06 -1.22 8.36
CA PHE A 126 10.38 -0.59 8.45
C PHE A 126 11.07 -0.54 7.08
N PHE A 127 10.93 -1.60 6.29
CA PHE A 127 11.41 -1.62 4.91
C PHE A 127 10.79 -0.49 4.09
N ALA A 128 9.45 -0.38 4.06
CA ALA A 128 8.77 0.68 3.33
C ALA A 128 9.19 2.08 3.82
N ALA A 129 9.35 2.26 5.13
CA ALA A 129 9.82 3.53 5.70
C ALA A 129 11.23 3.90 5.21
N ARG A 130 12.16 2.94 5.15
CA ARG A 130 13.51 3.16 4.59
C ARG A 130 13.46 3.52 3.10
N MET A 131 12.56 2.90 2.34
CA MET A 131 12.35 3.25 0.93
C MET A 131 11.74 4.64 0.77
N TRP A 132 11.10 5.20 1.80
CA TRP A 132 10.67 6.60 1.87
C TRP A 132 11.67 7.52 2.60
N ALA A 133 12.88 7.03 2.91
CA ALA A 133 13.90 7.76 3.67
C ALA A 133 13.39 8.26 5.04
N ASN A 134 12.41 7.54 5.60
CA ASN A 134 11.67 7.89 6.81
C ASN A 134 10.94 9.26 6.73
N ARG A 135 10.66 9.77 5.53
CA ARG A 135 9.93 11.02 5.34
C ARG A 135 8.44 10.75 5.24
N GLY A 136 7.66 11.46 6.06
CA GLY A 136 6.20 11.36 6.04
C GLY A 136 5.68 9.95 6.37
N VAL A 137 6.43 9.15 7.10
CA VAL A 137 6.02 7.81 7.55
C VAL A 137 5.26 7.92 8.88
N PRO A 138 4.39 6.95 9.24
CA PRO A 138 3.78 6.93 10.57
C PRO A 138 4.83 6.81 11.68
N ALA A 139 4.51 7.29 12.89
CA ALA A 139 5.42 7.27 14.04
C ALA A 139 5.91 5.86 14.42
N ASP A 140 5.05 4.85 14.29
CA ASP A 140 5.44 3.43 14.34
C ASP A 140 5.27 2.79 12.95
N PRO A 141 6.29 2.86 12.08
CA PRO A 141 6.21 2.27 10.75
C PRO A 141 6.15 0.75 10.76
N GLY A 142 6.62 0.09 11.83
CA GLY A 142 6.52 -1.36 11.99
C GLY A 142 5.09 -1.84 12.23
N ASN A 143 4.17 -0.95 12.65
CA ASN A 143 2.75 -1.22 12.61
C ASN A 143 2.21 -0.90 11.21
N SER A 144 2.13 -1.90 10.34
CA SER A 144 1.62 -1.74 8.96
C SER A 144 0.25 -1.04 8.90
N ARG A 145 -0.64 -1.23 9.89
CA ARG A 145 -1.95 -0.55 9.90
C ARG A 145 -1.83 0.95 10.13
N ALA A 146 -0.76 1.40 10.81
CA ALA A 146 -0.50 2.81 11.05
C ALA A 146 -0.23 3.58 9.75
N TRP A 147 0.13 2.93 8.66
CA TRP A 147 0.30 3.59 7.36
C TRP A 147 -0.99 4.19 6.81
N ARG A 148 -2.17 3.70 7.26
CA ARG A 148 -3.47 4.29 6.90
C ARG A 148 -3.81 5.54 7.70
N SER A 149 -3.45 5.58 8.97
CA SER A 149 -3.86 6.66 9.87
C SER A 149 -2.76 7.69 10.11
N GLY A 150 -1.50 7.29 10.08
CA GLY A 150 -0.33 8.11 10.41
C GLY A 150 0.32 8.80 9.21
N THR A 151 -0.26 8.70 8.01
CA THR A 151 0.22 9.42 6.82
C THR A 151 -0.65 10.62 6.44
N GLY A 152 -1.82 10.78 7.06
CA GLY A 152 -2.71 11.94 6.85
C GLY A 152 -3.46 11.89 5.52
N ASP A 153 -3.57 13.04 4.85
CA ASP A 153 -4.23 13.25 3.56
C ASP A 153 -3.60 12.48 2.39
N ARG A 154 -2.36 12.02 2.58
CA ARG A 154 -1.62 11.16 1.66
C ARG A 154 -2.15 9.74 1.58
N TRP A 155 -2.99 9.33 2.53
CA TRP A 155 -3.66 8.05 2.45
C TRP A 155 -4.80 8.10 1.43
N HIS A 156 -4.83 7.11 0.55
CA HIS A 156 -5.89 6.92 -0.43
C HIS A 156 -6.50 5.54 -0.22
N PRO A 157 -7.80 5.47 0.15
CA PRO A 157 -8.52 4.21 0.18
C PRO A 157 -8.43 3.50 -1.18
N TYR A 158 -8.48 2.17 -1.15
CA TYR A 158 -8.53 1.37 -2.35
C TYR A 158 -9.76 1.76 -3.20
N ALA A 159 -9.51 1.99 -4.49
CA ALA A 159 -10.54 2.20 -5.51
C ALA A 159 -10.06 1.59 -6.83
N ALA A 160 -10.98 0.97 -7.58
CA ALA A 160 -10.67 0.20 -8.78
C ALA A 160 -10.10 1.06 -9.93
N ASP A 161 -10.61 2.27 -10.04
CA ASP A 161 -10.30 3.29 -11.05
C ASP A 161 -9.12 4.19 -10.66
N ARG A 162 -8.59 4.02 -9.45
CA ARG A 162 -7.46 4.79 -8.93
C ARG A 162 -6.29 3.86 -8.56
N PRO A 163 -5.52 3.40 -9.56
CA PRO A 163 -4.34 2.61 -9.28
C PRO A 163 -3.28 3.46 -8.52
N PRO A 164 -2.42 2.81 -7.73
CA PRO A 164 -1.26 3.47 -7.17
C PRO A 164 -0.29 3.89 -8.28
N GLN A 165 0.72 4.67 -7.93
CA GLN A 165 1.84 5.01 -8.80
C GLN A 165 3.15 4.41 -8.25
N PRO A 166 4.18 4.21 -9.10
CA PRO A 166 5.53 3.91 -8.61
C PRO A 166 5.97 4.90 -7.52
N GLY A 167 6.54 4.37 -6.45
CA GLY A 167 6.90 5.11 -5.24
C GLY A 167 5.84 5.14 -4.13
N ASP A 168 4.58 4.79 -4.42
CA ASP A 168 3.54 4.67 -3.38
C ASP A 168 3.75 3.43 -2.50
N VAL A 169 3.09 3.41 -1.34
CA VAL A 169 3.10 2.25 -0.43
C VAL A 169 1.70 1.67 -0.31
N LEU A 170 1.51 0.44 -0.77
CA LEU A 170 0.29 -0.33 -0.56
C LEU A 170 0.18 -0.78 0.89
N MET A 171 -1.04 -0.84 1.42
CA MET A 171 -1.31 -1.45 2.72
C MET A 171 -2.47 -2.44 2.65
N TRP A 172 -2.25 -3.62 3.23
CA TRP A 172 -3.26 -4.67 3.41
C TRP A 172 -3.59 -4.85 4.89
N ALA A 173 -4.86 -5.14 5.17
CA ALA A 173 -5.32 -5.56 6.49
C ALA A 173 -6.49 -6.56 6.37
N GLY A 174 -6.63 -7.44 7.36
CA GLY A 174 -7.83 -8.25 7.57
C GLY A 174 -8.42 -7.93 8.95
N ARG A 175 -9.68 -8.30 9.24
CA ARG A 175 -10.33 -8.02 10.55
C ARG A 175 -9.45 -8.44 11.73
N ASN A 176 -8.82 -9.62 11.66
CA ASN A 176 -8.03 -10.21 12.75
C ASN A 176 -6.55 -10.49 12.40
N HIS A 177 -6.01 -9.89 11.33
CA HIS A 177 -4.63 -10.15 10.89
C HIS A 177 -3.72 -8.93 11.02
N ALA A 178 -2.44 -9.18 11.34
CA ALA A 178 -1.39 -8.18 11.25
C ALA A 178 -1.37 -7.60 9.81
N GLY A 179 -1.28 -6.28 9.69
CA GLY A 179 -1.25 -5.63 8.38
C GLY A 179 -0.01 -6.05 7.57
N HIS A 180 0.05 -5.62 6.32
CA HIS A 180 1.25 -5.71 5.49
C HIS A 180 1.38 -4.43 4.68
N VAL A 181 2.60 -4.05 4.32
CA VAL A 181 2.83 -2.95 3.39
C VAL A 181 3.89 -3.30 2.36
N ALA A 182 3.81 -2.66 1.18
CA ALA A 182 4.71 -2.90 0.08
C ALA A 182 4.94 -1.64 -0.74
N VAL A 183 6.15 -1.48 -1.28
CA VAL A 183 6.51 -0.33 -2.12
C VAL A 183 6.20 -0.66 -3.57
N VAL A 184 5.43 0.19 -4.23
CA VAL A 184 5.11 0.05 -5.66
C VAL A 184 6.33 0.45 -6.48
N VAL A 185 6.77 -0.44 -7.36
CA VAL A 185 7.92 -0.19 -8.27
C VAL A 185 7.52 -0.13 -9.74
N GLY A 186 6.30 -0.52 -10.07
CA GLY A 186 5.80 -0.45 -11.45
C GLY A 186 4.31 -0.66 -11.51
N VAL A 187 3.66 0.03 -12.45
CA VAL A 187 2.24 -0.14 -12.77
C VAL A 187 2.10 -0.19 -14.29
N SER A 188 1.40 -1.21 -14.80
CA SER A 188 1.14 -1.39 -16.22
C SER A 188 -0.29 -1.89 -16.40
N GLY A 189 -1.18 -1.01 -16.88
CA GLY A 189 -2.62 -1.26 -16.85
C GLY A 189 -3.10 -1.54 -15.42
N THR A 190 -3.77 -2.68 -15.22
CA THR A 190 -4.20 -3.16 -13.90
C THR A 190 -3.09 -3.86 -13.12
N ARG A 191 -1.93 -4.15 -13.73
CA ARG A 191 -0.88 -4.89 -13.05
C ARG A 191 -0.02 -3.97 -12.21
N VAL A 192 0.05 -4.25 -10.91
CA VAL A 192 0.90 -3.55 -9.94
C VAL A 192 2.06 -4.46 -9.54
N THR A 193 3.28 -3.97 -9.69
CA THR A 193 4.51 -4.64 -9.24
C THR A 193 5.03 -3.93 -8.00
N THR A 194 5.34 -4.70 -6.96
CA THR A 194 5.90 -4.19 -5.71
C THR A 194 7.25 -4.82 -5.41
N VAL A 195 8.00 -4.17 -4.52
CA VAL A 195 9.08 -4.79 -3.76
C VAL A 195 8.75 -4.61 -2.29
N GLU A 196 8.89 -5.68 -1.52
CA GLU A 196 8.42 -5.74 -0.15
C GLU A 196 9.41 -6.53 0.70
N GLY A 197 9.62 -6.08 1.93
CA GLY A 197 10.31 -6.86 2.96
C GLY A 197 9.33 -7.80 3.64
N ASN A 198 9.87 -8.81 4.33
CA ASN A 198 9.09 -9.79 5.09
C ASN A 198 8.09 -10.59 4.23
N THR A 199 8.50 -10.98 3.03
CA THR A 199 7.66 -11.71 2.07
C THR A 199 8.52 -12.54 1.12
N GLY A 200 7.92 -13.48 0.38
CA GLY A 200 8.61 -14.31 -0.60
C GLY A 200 8.98 -15.70 -0.06
N TYR A 201 10.17 -16.20 -0.42
CA TYR A 201 10.66 -17.53 -0.02
C TYR A 201 10.63 -17.76 1.50
N HIS A 202 10.97 -16.72 2.27
CA HIS A 202 10.99 -16.74 3.72
C HIS A 202 10.61 -15.36 4.27
N ASN A 203 10.12 -15.29 5.51
CA ASN A 203 9.79 -14.02 6.19
C ASN A 203 11.01 -13.10 6.41
N ASP A 204 12.20 -13.56 6.09
CA ASP A 204 13.43 -12.76 6.11
C ASP A 204 13.81 -12.21 4.74
N SER A 205 12.94 -12.37 3.74
CA SER A 205 13.27 -12.03 2.36
C SER A 205 12.70 -10.67 1.99
N ILE A 206 13.40 -10.02 1.07
CA ILE A 206 12.84 -9.00 0.20
C ILE A 206 12.43 -9.72 -1.06
N ALA A 207 11.20 -9.51 -1.53
CA ALA A 207 10.78 -10.11 -2.78
C ALA A 207 9.99 -9.15 -3.64
N ARG A 208 10.05 -9.38 -4.95
CA ARG A 208 9.18 -8.75 -5.93
C ARG A 208 7.85 -9.49 -5.97
N GLN A 209 6.75 -8.76 -5.81
CA GLN A 209 5.42 -9.31 -5.99
C GLN A 209 4.71 -8.63 -7.17
N ARG A 210 3.75 -9.35 -7.74
CA ARG A 210 2.92 -8.87 -8.86
C ARG A 210 1.48 -9.14 -8.53
N TYR A 211 0.66 -8.10 -8.63
CA TYR A 211 -0.74 -8.11 -8.27
C TYR A 211 -1.59 -7.58 -9.41
N GLU A 212 -2.82 -8.07 -9.52
CA GLU A 212 -3.83 -7.51 -10.42
C GLU A 212 -4.76 -6.59 -9.63
N TRP A 213 -4.85 -5.33 -10.05
CA TRP A 213 -5.74 -4.31 -9.53
C TRP A 213 -7.11 -4.44 -10.21
N THR A 214 -7.99 -5.22 -9.59
CA THR A 214 -9.35 -5.46 -10.07
C THR A 214 -10.35 -4.70 -9.21
N GLY A 215 -11.64 -4.62 -9.59
CA GLY A 215 -12.72 -4.02 -8.79
C GLY A 215 -13.06 -4.71 -7.47
N ALA A 216 -12.50 -5.91 -7.21
CA ALA A 216 -12.56 -6.59 -5.92
C ALA A 216 -11.27 -6.48 -5.10
N GLY A 217 -10.28 -5.74 -5.62
CA GLY A 217 -8.93 -5.58 -5.06
C GLY A 217 -8.02 -6.78 -5.30
N PRO A 218 -6.68 -6.59 -5.25
CA PRO A 218 -5.73 -7.70 -5.25
C PRO A 218 -5.87 -8.56 -4.00
N VAL A 219 -6.11 -9.85 -4.20
CA VAL A 219 -6.20 -10.87 -3.15
C VAL A 219 -4.83 -11.51 -2.98
N LEU A 220 -4.27 -11.48 -1.76
CA LEU A 220 -3.06 -12.25 -1.45
C LEU A 220 -3.32 -13.74 -1.64
N LYS A 221 -2.30 -14.53 -2.00
CA LYS A 221 -2.45 -15.99 -2.23
C LYS A 221 -3.10 -16.72 -1.04
N ASP A 222 -2.84 -16.27 0.18
CA ASP A 222 -3.42 -16.86 1.40
C ASP A 222 -4.84 -16.39 1.72
N ARG A 223 -5.37 -15.39 1.00
CA ARG A 223 -6.70 -14.78 1.17
C ARG A 223 -7.01 -14.23 2.57
N THR A 224 -6.00 -14.06 3.42
CA THR A 224 -6.19 -13.63 4.83
C THR A 224 -6.28 -12.11 5.00
N LYS A 225 -5.77 -11.35 4.01
CA LYS A 225 -5.74 -9.88 4.05
C LYS A 225 -6.33 -9.30 2.77
N VAL A 226 -6.97 -8.15 2.91
CA VAL A 226 -7.54 -7.38 1.80
C VAL A 226 -6.79 -6.07 1.70
N ILE A 227 -6.54 -5.61 0.47
CA ILE A 227 -5.96 -4.29 0.28
C ILE A 227 -6.88 -3.23 0.87
N GLN A 228 -6.30 -2.26 1.58
CA GLN A 228 -7.05 -1.16 2.18
C GLN A 228 -6.91 0.12 1.36
N GLY A 229 -5.81 0.24 0.62
CA GLY A 229 -5.44 1.46 -0.09
C GLY A 229 -3.94 1.61 -0.17
N PHE A 230 -3.51 2.83 -0.41
CA PHE A 230 -2.10 3.18 -0.53
C PHE A 230 -1.82 4.57 0.06
N ALA A 231 -0.62 4.74 0.62
CA ALA A 231 -0.09 6.05 0.97
C ALA A 231 0.72 6.58 -0.21
N SER A 232 0.48 7.84 -0.57
CA SER A 232 1.20 8.52 -1.65
C SER A 232 2.21 9.53 -1.11
N ARG A 233 3.46 9.36 -1.53
CA ARG A 233 4.60 10.30 -1.35
C ARG A 233 4.69 11.01 0.03
N PHE A 234 5.46 12.08 0.06
CA PHE A 234 5.52 13.08 1.14
C PHE A 234 5.51 14.47 0.51
#